data_AF-A0A955RVG9-F1
#
_entry.id   AF-A0A955RVG9-F1
#
_cell.length_a   1.000
_cell.length_b   1.000
_cell.length_c   1.000
_cell.angle_alpha   90.00
_cell.angle_beta   90.00
_cell.angle_gamma   90.00
#
_symmetry.space_group_name_H-M   'P 1'
#
loop_
_entity.id
_entity.type
_entity.pdbx_description
1 polymer ?
#
loop_
_entity_poly.entity_id
_entity_poly.type
_entity_poly.pdbx_seq_one_letter_code
_entity_poly.pdbx_strand_id
1 'polypeptide(L)'
;MRITSDRSQFDLRFQDFAAGSVSNEQSVAYDILSNTMVKNKNIVTVQVAQILEGVEFQVRYAGYQKKAGDAVLVSGDQSGWIPITQEGATGIVNKQRENGRGQLVAGSLIMAYRALAVKSLPPTETIRELLVTFVSV
;
A
#
# COMPACT_ATOMS: atom_id res chain seq x y z
N MET A 1 11.55 -14.37 5.67
CA MET A 1 10.64 -13.20 5.78
C MET A 1 9.24 -13.71 6.10
N ARG A 2 8.53 -13.06 7.03
CA ARG A 2 7.11 -13.31 7.34
C ARG A 2 6.34 -12.01 7.20
N ILE A 3 5.22 -12.05 6.49
CA ILE A 3 4.31 -10.92 6.31
C ILE A 3 2.88 -11.42 6.51
N THR A 4 2.08 -10.69 7.27
CA THR A 4 0.65 -10.94 7.49
C THR A 4 -0.09 -9.62 7.48
N SER A 5 -1.27 -9.56 6.87
CA SER A 5 -2.16 -8.40 6.99
C SER A 5 -3.19 -8.60 8.11
N ASP A 6 -3.68 -7.51 8.68
CA ASP A 6 -4.78 -7.51 9.66
C ASP A 6 -6.13 -7.90 9.02
N ARG A 7 -6.25 -7.73 7.70
CA ARG A 7 -7.42 -8.14 6.90
C ARG A 7 -7.01 -8.53 5.48
N SER A 8 -7.83 -9.35 4.83
CA SER A 8 -7.67 -9.76 3.42
C SER A 8 -8.65 -9.07 2.47
N GLN A 9 -9.64 -8.34 3.00
CA GLN A 9 -10.67 -7.64 2.24
C GLN A 9 -11.04 -6.32 2.94
N PHE A 10 -11.42 -5.32 2.16
CA PHE A 10 -12.00 -4.06 2.61
C PHE A 10 -12.84 -3.44 1.50
N ASP A 11 -13.79 -2.57 1.87
CA ASP A 11 -14.70 -1.94 0.91
C ASP A 11 -14.32 -0.48 0.65
N LEU A 12 -14.21 -0.13 -0.63
CA LEU A 12 -14.13 1.24 -1.11
C LEU A 12 -15.49 1.66 -1.66
N ARG A 13 -16.17 2.55 -0.94
CA ARG A 13 -17.53 3.03 -1.18
C ARG A 13 -17.50 4.51 -1.53
N PHE A 14 -18.01 4.85 -2.70
CA PHE A 14 -18.24 6.24 -3.08
C PHE A 14 -19.55 6.75 -2.47
N GLN A 15 -19.60 8.04 -2.13
CA GLN A 15 -20.83 8.71 -1.65
C GLN A 15 -21.74 9.12 -2.81
N ASP A 16 -21.14 9.42 -3.97
CA ASP A 16 -21.81 9.67 -5.23
C ASP A 16 -21.02 8.99 -6.37
N PHE A 17 -21.55 8.99 -7.58
CA PHE A 17 -20.91 8.33 -8.73
C PHE A 17 -20.48 9.33 -9.80
N ALA A 18 -20.23 10.59 -9.43
CA ALA A 18 -19.79 11.63 -10.35
C ALA A 18 -18.28 11.54 -10.62
N ALA A 19 -17.84 12.07 -11.76
CA ALA A 19 -16.41 12.27 -12.00
C ALA A 19 -15.82 13.19 -10.90
N GLY A 20 -14.66 12.82 -10.37
CA GLY A 20 -14.01 13.49 -9.25
C GLY A 20 -14.39 12.97 -7.86
N SER A 21 -15.40 12.10 -7.76
CA SER A 21 -15.79 11.49 -6.48
C SER A 21 -14.67 10.65 -5.89
N VAL A 22 -14.51 10.69 -4.58
CA VAL A 22 -13.50 9.92 -3.84
C VAL A 22 -14.22 8.98 -2.88
N SER A 23 -13.80 7.72 -2.83
CA SER A 23 -14.33 6.76 -1.87
C SER A 23 -13.96 7.12 -0.43
N ASN A 24 -14.54 6.41 0.54
CA ASN A 24 -13.92 6.32 1.86
C ASN A 24 -12.45 5.83 1.76
N GLU A 25 -11.66 6.18 2.78
CA GLU A 25 -10.31 5.66 2.98
C GLU A 25 -10.36 4.38 3.81
N GLN A 26 -9.55 3.39 3.45
CA GLN A 26 -9.37 2.15 4.20
C GLN A 26 -7.90 1.91 4.49
N SER A 27 -7.57 1.67 5.75
CA SER A 27 -6.19 1.36 6.18
C SER A 27 -6.04 -0.13 6.42
N VAL A 28 -4.94 -0.69 5.92
CA VAL A 28 -4.53 -2.08 6.14
C VAL A 28 -3.16 -2.07 6.82
N ALA A 29 -3.04 -2.86 7.87
CA ALA A 29 -1.82 -3.01 8.63
C ALA A 29 -1.13 -4.33 8.23
N TYR A 30 0.12 -4.24 7.78
CA TYR A 30 0.95 -5.37 7.41
C TYR A 30 2.01 -5.58 8.49
N ASP A 31 1.85 -6.62 9.29
CA ASP A 31 2.86 -7.08 10.23
C ASP A 31 4.01 -7.75 9.48
N ILE A 32 5.21 -7.22 9.64
CA ILE A 32 6.42 -7.63 8.94
C ILE A 32 7.45 -8.07 9.96
N LEU A 33 8.01 -9.26 9.73
CA LEU A 33 9.23 -9.72 10.38
C LEU A 33 10.20 -10.23 9.31
N SER A 34 11.27 -9.50 9.09
CA SER A 34 12.27 -9.87 8.09
C SER A 34 13.68 -9.52 8.58
N ASN A 35 14.62 -10.45 8.37
CA ASN A 35 16.05 -10.26 8.58
C ASN A 35 16.83 -10.22 7.24
N THR A 36 16.13 -10.19 6.10
CA THR A 36 16.70 -10.21 4.75
C THR A 36 16.28 -8.98 3.93
N MET A 37 15.67 -7.97 4.54
CA MET A 37 15.37 -6.73 3.82
C MET A 37 16.66 -5.91 3.67
N VAL A 38 17.41 -6.14 2.59
CA VAL A 38 18.66 -5.41 2.27
C VAL A 38 18.39 -4.18 1.38
N LYS A 39 17.34 -4.22 0.56
CA LYS A 39 16.90 -3.09 -0.27
C LYS A 39 16.42 -1.93 0.62
N ASN A 40 16.87 -0.71 0.32
CA ASN A 40 16.53 0.48 1.11
C ASN A 40 15.42 1.34 0.50
N LYS A 41 15.13 1.16 -0.80
CA LYS A 41 14.11 1.94 -1.51
C LYS A 41 13.11 1.06 -2.23
N ASN A 42 11.87 1.54 -2.40
CA ASN A 42 10.84 0.87 -3.19
C ASN A 42 10.70 -0.60 -2.77
N ILE A 43 10.55 -0.82 -1.46
CA ILE A 43 10.49 -2.17 -0.88
C ILE A 43 9.08 -2.76 -0.94
N VAL A 44 8.08 -1.93 -1.24
CA VAL A 44 6.69 -2.34 -1.47
C VAL A 44 6.30 -2.00 -2.90
N THR A 45 5.58 -2.92 -3.53
CA THR A 45 4.85 -2.69 -4.77
C THR A 45 3.40 -3.12 -4.57
N VAL A 46 2.46 -2.31 -5.02
CA VAL A 46 1.03 -2.62 -4.97
C VAL A 46 0.48 -2.63 -6.38
N GLN A 47 -0.20 -3.70 -6.76
CA GLN A 47 -0.78 -3.88 -8.09
C GLN A 47 -2.26 -4.22 -7.97
N VAL A 48 -3.05 -3.86 -8.97
CA VAL A 48 -4.39 -4.40 -9.16
C VAL A 48 -4.36 -5.43 -10.27
N ALA A 49 -4.98 -6.59 -10.09
CA ALA A 49 -4.97 -7.65 -11.10
C ALA A 49 -5.63 -7.19 -12.42
N GLN A 50 -6.71 -6.40 -12.30
CA GLN A 50 -7.46 -5.88 -13.44
C GLN A 50 -7.92 -4.44 -13.20
N ILE A 51 -7.68 -3.57 -14.16
CA ILE A 51 -8.19 -2.19 -14.13
C ILE A 51 -9.73 -2.21 -14.21
N LEU A 52 -10.36 -1.38 -13.38
CA LEU A 52 -11.77 -1.06 -13.51
C LEU A 52 -11.87 0.27 -14.28
N GLU A 53 -12.44 0.22 -15.47
CA GLU A 53 -12.53 1.41 -16.31
C GLU A 53 -13.30 2.53 -15.60
N GLY A 54 -12.72 3.72 -15.53
CA GLY A 54 -13.30 4.86 -14.85
C GLY A 54 -12.99 4.96 -13.36
N VAL A 55 -12.27 4.00 -12.79
CA VAL A 55 -11.83 4.02 -11.39
C VAL A 55 -10.31 3.99 -11.31
N GLU A 56 -9.73 4.97 -10.64
CA GLU A 56 -8.32 4.97 -10.25
C GLU A 56 -8.18 4.55 -8.78
N PHE A 57 -7.61 3.38 -8.55
CA PHE A 57 -7.25 2.95 -7.20
C PHE A 57 -5.97 3.67 -6.77
N GLN A 58 -5.89 4.08 -5.51
CA GLN A 58 -4.76 4.83 -4.98
C GLN A 58 -4.31 4.24 -3.64
N VAL A 59 -3.00 4.27 -3.40
CA VAL A 59 -2.36 3.87 -2.15
C VAL A 59 -1.47 4.99 -1.62
N ARG A 60 -1.32 5.07 -0.30
CA ARG A 60 -0.29 5.89 0.33
C ARG A 60 0.31 5.20 1.55
N TYR A 61 1.53 5.59 1.88
CA TYR A 61 2.09 5.32 3.21
C TYR A 61 1.29 6.10 4.27
N ALA A 62 0.81 5.39 5.29
CA ALA A 62 0.06 6.00 6.40
C ALA A 62 0.83 5.96 7.73
N GLY A 63 1.79 5.03 7.88
CA GLY A 63 2.63 4.98 9.07
C GLY A 63 3.38 3.68 9.24
N TYR A 64 4.25 3.64 10.23
CA TYR A 64 4.95 2.43 10.65
C TYR A 64 5.06 2.40 12.17
N GLN A 65 4.64 1.28 12.76
CA GLN A 65 4.76 1.03 14.20
C GLN A 65 5.90 0.02 14.41
N LYS A 66 7.08 0.52 14.76
CA LYS A 66 8.24 -0.32 15.05
C LYS A 66 7.98 -1.16 16.31
N LYS A 67 8.21 -2.47 16.22
CA LYS A 67 8.18 -3.40 17.36
C LYS A 67 9.59 -3.76 17.82
N ALA A 68 10.50 -4.00 16.88
CA ALA A 68 11.91 -4.32 17.14
C ALA A 68 12.77 -4.05 15.89
N GLY A 69 14.03 -4.45 15.93
CA GLY A 69 14.93 -4.44 14.77
C GLY A 69 15.84 -3.22 14.67
N ASP A 70 16.70 -3.24 13.66
CA ASP A 70 17.73 -2.24 13.40
C ASP A 70 17.42 -1.32 12.21
N ALA A 71 16.19 -1.44 11.69
CA ALA A 71 15.63 -0.60 10.64
C ALA A 71 14.16 -0.24 10.90
N VAL A 72 13.73 0.87 10.28
CA VAL A 72 12.34 1.33 10.21
C VAL A 72 11.87 1.44 8.77
N LEU A 73 10.56 1.37 8.60
CA LEU A 73 9.92 1.69 7.33
C LEU A 73 9.41 3.13 7.38
N VAL A 74 9.63 3.85 6.30
CA VAL A 74 9.30 5.27 6.17
C VAL A 74 8.60 5.50 4.84
N SER A 75 7.96 6.66 4.69
CA SER A 75 7.41 7.10 3.41
C SER A 75 8.48 7.01 2.33
N GLY A 76 8.09 6.51 1.16
CA GLY A 76 8.96 6.43 0.01
C GLY A 76 9.14 7.79 -0.68
N ASP A 77 9.72 7.74 -1.88
CA ASP A 77 10.11 8.92 -2.65
C ASP A 77 8.89 9.68 -3.22
N GLN A 78 7.71 9.06 -3.27
CA GLN A 78 6.46 9.70 -3.68
C GLN A 78 5.60 10.06 -2.46
N SER A 79 5.23 11.34 -2.37
CA SER A 79 4.34 11.84 -1.31
C SER A 79 2.88 11.82 -1.76
N GLY A 80 1.97 11.50 -0.84
CA GLY A 80 0.53 11.55 -1.09
C GLY A 80 -0.02 10.26 -1.68
N TRP A 81 -1.08 10.40 -2.47
CA TRP A 81 -1.80 9.28 -3.09
C TRP A 81 -1.14 8.88 -4.40
N ILE A 82 -0.77 7.61 -4.50
CA ILE A 82 -0.06 7.03 -5.64
C ILE A 82 -1.04 6.13 -6.40
N PRO A 83 -1.24 6.33 -7.72
CA PRO A 83 -2.10 5.47 -8.53
C PRO A 83 -1.59 4.02 -8.56
N ILE A 84 -2.50 3.08 -8.36
CA ILE A 84 -2.26 1.64 -8.45
C ILE A 84 -2.64 1.19 -9.86
N THR A 85 -1.65 0.70 -10.62
CA THR A 85 -1.85 0.16 -11.97
C THR A 85 -1.59 -1.35 -12.00
N GLN A 86 -1.69 -1.98 -13.16
CA GLN A 86 -1.32 -3.39 -13.34
C GLN A 86 0.20 -3.58 -13.28
N GLU A 87 0.97 -2.57 -13.69
CA GLU A 87 2.43 -2.54 -13.60
C GLU A 87 2.89 -2.30 -12.15
N GLY A 88 2.08 -1.58 -11.38
CA GLY A 88 2.20 -1.43 -9.94
C GLY A 88 2.66 -0.06 -9.47
N ALA A 89 2.08 0.36 -8.35
CA ALA A 89 2.53 1.50 -7.58
C ALA A 89 3.87 1.18 -6.89
N THR A 90 4.90 1.98 -7.17
CA THR A 90 6.21 1.94 -6.51
C THR A 90 6.44 3.27 -5.77
N GLY A 91 7.59 3.47 -5.12
CA GLY A 91 7.83 4.75 -4.42
C GLY A 91 7.05 4.93 -3.11
N ILE A 92 6.30 3.92 -2.66
CA ILE A 92 5.39 4.03 -1.50
C ILE A 92 6.16 3.97 -0.18
N VAL A 93 7.10 3.03 -0.07
CA VAL A 93 7.80 2.72 1.19
C VAL A 93 9.28 2.52 0.94
N ASN A 94 10.08 3.19 1.77
CA ASN A 94 11.52 2.99 1.88
C ASN A 94 11.84 2.36 3.25
N LYS A 95 13.02 1.74 3.34
CA LYS A 95 13.59 1.25 4.58
C LYS A 95 14.75 2.16 4.97
N GLN A 96 14.74 2.65 6.20
CA GLN A 96 15.82 3.43 6.78
C GLN A 96 16.50 2.61 7.88
N ARG A 97 17.84 2.48 7.77
CA ARG A 97 18.65 1.89 8.83
C ARG A 97 18.75 2.87 10.00
N GLU A 98 18.55 2.37 11.21
CA GLU A 98 18.72 3.15 12.43
C GLU A 98 20.01 2.77 13.17
N ASN A 99 20.33 1.48 13.24
CA ASN A 99 21.55 0.98 13.85
C ASN A 99 21.97 -0.36 13.20
N GLY A 100 22.85 -1.13 13.84
CA GLY A 100 23.14 -2.52 13.44
C GLY A 100 23.56 -2.67 11.98
N ARG A 101 23.08 -3.70 11.29
CA ARG A 101 23.27 -3.89 9.84
C ARG A 101 22.09 -3.32 9.02
N GLY A 102 21.00 -2.92 9.68
CA GLY A 102 19.77 -2.43 9.05
C GLY A 102 19.03 -3.49 8.26
N GLN A 103 19.16 -4.76 8.66
CA GLN A 103 18.57 -5.92 7.98
C GLN A 103 17.29 -6.41 8.65
N LEU A 104 17.15 -6.18 9.96
CA LEU A 104 16.02 -6.62 10.76
C LEU A 104 14.95 -5.54 10.79
N VAL A 105 13.87 -5.78 10.06
CA VAL A 105 12.62 -5.02 10.11
C VAL A 105 11.60 -5.85 10.89
N ALA A 106 11.11 -5.31 12.01
CA ALA A 106 10.07 -5.92 12.81
C ALA A 106 9.07 -4.87 13.29
N GLY A 107 7.86 -4.89 12.74
CA GLY A 107 6.84 -3.88 13.02
C GLY A 107 5.61 -4.00 12.12
N SER A 108 4.72 -3.03 12.22
CA SER A 108 3.49 -2.97 11.42
C SER A 108 3.52 -1.78 10.47
N LEU A 109 3.51 -2.05 9.16
CA LEU A 109 3.37 -1.04 8.11
C LEU A 109 1.89 -0.76 7.86
N ILE A 110 1.48 0.49 7.98
CA ILE A 110 0.11 0.91 7.70
C ILE A 110 0.09 1.56 6.31
N MET A 111 -0.70 0.98 5.41
CA MET A 111 -0.99 1.56 4.10
C MET A 111 -2.47 1.94 4.04
N ALA A 112 -2.73 3.12 3.48
CA ALA A 112 -4.09 3.59 3.26
C ALA A 112 -4.44 3.49 1.77
N TYR A 113 -5.68 3.12 1.49
CA TYR A 113 -6.24 2.87 0.18
C TYR A 113 -7.49 3.71 -0.02
N ARG A 114 -7.70 4.18 -1.26
CA ARG A 114 -8.95 4.78 -1.71
C ARG A 114 -9.12 4.58 -3.20
N ALA A 115 -10.28 4.97 -3.73
CA ALA A 115 -10.56 5.03 -5.14
C ALA A 115 -11.03 6.43 -5.55
N LEU A 116 -10.67 6.84 -6.77
CA LEU A 116 -11.11 8.07 -7.43
C LEU A 116 -11.92 7.69 -8.67
N ALA A 117 -13.14 8.23 -8.78
CA ALA A 117 -13.93 8.12 -10.00
C ALA A 117 -13.38 9.13 -11.03
N VAL A 118 -12.73 8.67 -12.10
CA VAL A 118 -12.17 9.57 -13.14
C VAL A 118 -13.19 9.94 -14.22
N LYS A 119 -14.33 9.26 -14.23
CA LYS A 119 -15.54 9.60 -14.99
C LYS A 119 -16.76 9.23 -14.16
N SER A 120 -17.96 9.64 -14.61
CA SER A 120 -19.19 9.18 -13.97
C SER A 120 -19.32 7.67 -14.07
N LEU A 121 -19.74 7.04 -12.97
CA LEU A 121 -19.83 5.58 -12.83
C LEU A 121 -21.29 5.14 -12.72
N PRO A 122 -21.62 3.92 -13.16
CA PRO A 122 -22.87 3.29 -12.77
C PRO A 122 -22.83 2.91 -11.28
N PRO A 123 -23.98 2.90 -10.58
CA PRO A 123 -24.07 2.46 -9.19
C PRO A 123 -23.98 0.94 -9.10
N THR A 124 -22.77 0.39 -9.22
CA THR A 124 -22.51 -1.06 -9.22
C THR A 124 -21.44 -1.43 -8.21
N GLU A 125 -21.58 -2.61 -7.63
CA GLU A 125 -20.54 -3.24 -6.82
C GLU A 125 -19.60 -4.07 -7.71
N THR A 126 -18.30 -3.98 -7.46
CA THR A 126 -17.29 -4.77 -8.15
C THR A 126 -16.20 -5.20 -7.19
N ILE A 127 -15.63 -6.37 -7.43
CA ILE A 127 -14.51 -6.91 -6.65
C ILE A 127 -13.25 -6.83 -7.50
N ARG A 128 -12.14 -6.41 -6.89
CA ARG A 128 -10.81 -6.39 -7.50
C ARG A 128 -9.78 -6.94 -6.53
N GLU A 129 -8.85 -7.72 -7.07
CA GLU A 129 -7.73 -8.25 -6.31
C GLU A 129 -6.58 -7.24 -6.30
N LEU A 130 -6.05 -6.98 -5.11
CA LEU A 130 -4.82 -6.22 -4.91
C LEU A 130 -3.69 -7.16 -4.54
N LEU A 131 -2.60 -7.12 -5.30
CA LEU A 131 -1.36 -7.82 -4.99
C LEU A 131 -0.40 -6.85 -4.30
N VAL A 132 -0.03 -7.16 -3.06
CA VAL A 132 0.98 -6.40 -2.30
C VAL A 132 2.24 -7.24 -2.19
N THR A 133 3.30 -6.78 -2.83
CA THR A 133 4.60 -7.45 -2.83
C THR A 133 5.59 -6.69 -1.97
N PHE A 134 6.28 -7.41 -1.09
CA PHE A 134 7.42 -6.89 -0.32
C PHE A 134 8.71 -7.49 -0.86
N VAL A 135 9.66 -6.64 -1.19
CA VAL A 135 10.93 -7.04 -1.79
C VAL A 135 12.00 -7.17 -0.71
N SER A 136 12.51 -8.39 -0.54
CA SER A 136 13.76 -8.70 0.16
C SER A 136 14.78 -9.25 -0.84
N VAL A 137 16.07 -9.05 -0.59
CA VAL A 137 17.16 -9.62 -1.41
C VAL A 137 17.83 -10.73 -0.62
#